data_AF-A0A1S4LR12-F1
#
_entry.id   AF-A0A1S4LR12-F1
#
_cell.length_a   1.000
_cell.length_b   1.000
_cell.length_c   1.000
_cell.angle_alpha   90.00
_cell.angle_beta   90.00
_cell.angle_gamma   90.00
#
_symmetry.space_group_name_H-M   'P 1'
#
loop_
_entity.id
_entity.type
_entity.pdbx_description
1 polymer ?
#
loop_
_entity_poly.entity_id
_entity_poly.type
_entity_poly.pdbx_seq_one_letter_code
_entity_poly.pdbx_strand_id
1 'polypeptide(L)' 'KPSQIWDLEVNGLYAAKLREALPVSDFQWMTEEESACLNIHELPDDALTKYILDVSLRYPHDLHGTGFPLA' A
#
# COMPACT_ATOMS: atom_id res chain seq x y z
N LYS A 1 16.92 -2.77 30.69
CA LYS A 1 17.38 -3.72 29.63
C LYS A 1 17.73 -2.86 28.41
N PRO A 2 18.92 -3.00 27.80
CA PRO A 2 19.23 -2.24 26.60
C PRO A 2 18.34 -2.72 25.45
N SER A 3 17.73 -1.78 24.73
CA SER A 3 17.00 -2.03 23.47
C SER A 3 17.88 -1.61 22.30
N GLN A 4 17.92 -2.41 21.24
CA GLN A 4 18.60 -2.09 19.99
C GLN A 4 17.58 -1.84 18.89
N ILE A 5 17.86 -0.89 18.01
CA ILE A 5 17.09 -0.62 16.80
C ILE A 5 17.90 -1.14 15.61
N TRP A 6 17.23 -1.87 14.72
CA TRP A 6 17.80 -2.37 13.47
C TRP A 6 17.21 -1.57 12.32
N ASP A 7 18.07 -1.02 11.48
CA ASP A 7 17.68 -0.34 10.26
C ASP A 7 18.14 -1.17 9.06
N LEU A 8 17.24 -1.37 8.09
CA LEU A 8 17.43 -2.26 6.95
C LEU A 8 17.07 -1.51 5.67
N GLU A 9 18.01 -1.44 4.73
CA GLU A 9 17.79 -0.87 3.41
C GLU A 9 17.65 -1.99 2.36
N VAL A 10 16.68 -1.83 1.46
CA VAL A 10 16.52 -2.73 0.31
C VAL A 10 17.30 -2.17 -0.88
N ASN A 11 18.36 -2.87 -1.28
CA ASN A 11 19.16 -2.52 -2.45
C ASN A 11 18.27 -2.47 -3.72
N GLY A 12 18.10 -1.26 -4.26
CA GLY A 12 17.39 -1.06 -5.52
C GLY A 12 15.90 -1.43 -5.45
N LEU A 13 15.19 -1.06 -4.37
CA LEU A 13 13.76 -1.35 -4.16
C LEU A 13 12.91 -1.12 -5.42
N TYR A 14 13.02 0.03 -6.06
CA TYR A 14 12.26 0.34 -7.28
C TYR A 14 12.64 -0.59 -8.44
N ALA A 15 13.93 -0.81 -8.68
CA ALA A 15 14.39 -1.69 -9.75
C ALA A 15 13.94 -3.15 -9.51
N ALA A 16 13.92 -3.59 -8.25
CA ALA A 16 13.39 -4.88 -7.86
C ALA A 16 11.88 -4.98 -8.12
N LYS A 17 11.11 -3.96 -7.75
CA LYS A 17 9.66 -3.92 -7.97
C LYS A 17 9.25 -3.80 -9.44
N LEU A 18 10.03 -3.12 -10.27
CA LEU A 18 9.81 -3.05 -11.71
C LEU A 18 10.05 -4.39 -12.45
N ARG A 19 10.66 -5.38 -11.78
CA ARG A 19 10.79 -6.75 -12.33
C ARG A 19 9.59 -7.64 -12.05
N GLU A 20 8.68 -7.22 -11.17
CA GLU A 20 7.43 -7.93 -10.89
C GLU A 20 6.38 -7.58 -11.96
N ALA A 21 5.33 -8.39 -12.08
CA ALA A 21 4.22 -8.10 -13.00
C ALA A 21 3.47 -6.85 -12.53
N LEU A 22 3.52 -5.79 -13.33
CA LEU A 22 2.85 -4.52 -13.05
C LEU A 22 1.65 -4.32 -13.99
N PRO A 23 0.52 -3.81 -13.49
CA PRO A 23 -0.59 -3.44 -14.35
C PRO A 23 -0.19 -2.22 -15.20
N VAL A 24 -0.40 -2.31 -16.51
CA VAL A 24 0.04 -1.29 -17.48
C VAL A 24 -1.13 -0.44 -17.99
N SER A 25 -2.34 -1.00 -18.07
CA SER A 25 -3.51 -0.37 -18.70
C SER A 25 -4.84 -0.96 -18.18
N ASP A 26 -5.95 -0.46 -18.73
CA ASP A 26 -7.30 -1.00 -18.60
C ASP A 26 -7.90 -0.96 -17.18
N PHE A 27 -7.49 0.05 -16.41
CA PHE A 27 -8.13 0.34 -15.12
C PHE A 27 -9.57 0.77 -15.32
N GLN A 28 -10.46 0.13 -14.56
CA GLN A 28 -11.89 0.44 -14.56
C GLN A 28 -12.34 0.70 -13.13
N TRP A 29 -13.20 1.70 -12.97
CA TRP A 29 -13.89 1.92 -11.71
C TRP A 29 -14.89 0.79 -11.49
N MET A 30 -14.90 0.26 -10.28
CA MET A 30 -15.92 -0.70 -9.85
C MET A 30 -17.29 -0.01 -9.80
N THR A 31 -18.35 -0.76 -10.06
CA THR A 31 -19.71 -0.29 -9.76
C THR A 31 -19.97 -0.29 -8.26
N GLU A 32 -21.03 0.39 -7.84
CA GLU A 32 -21.41 0.47 -6.44
C GLU A 32 -21.73 -0.92 -5.87
N GLU A 33 -22.38 -1.78 -6.66
CA GLU A 33 -22.71 -3.16 -6.30
C GLU A 33 -21.47 -4.04 -6.16
N GLU A 34 -20.53 -3.92 -7.11
CA GLU A 34 -19.26 -4.65 -7.05
C GLU A 34 -18.46 -4.25 -5.81
N SER A 35 -18.43 -2.94 -5.49
CA SER A 35 -17.73 -2.43 -4.32
C SER A 35 -18.35 -2.92 -3.02
N ALA A 36 -19.69 -3.01 -2.95
CA ALA A 36 -20.41 -3.48 -1.77
C ALA A 36 -20.24 -4.99 -1.53
N CYS A 37 -20.00 -5.78 -2.59
CA CYS A 37 -19.80 -7.22 -2.50
C CYS A 37 -18.33 -7.63 -2.30
N LEU A 38 -17.38 -6.69 -2.45
CA LEU A 38 -15.95 -6.99 -2.36
C LEU A 38 -15.52 -7.25 -0.91
N ASN A 39 -15.11 -8.50 -0.64
CA ASN A 39 -14.44 -8.84 0.61
C ASN A 39 -12.92 -8.93 0.42
N ILE A 40 -12.22 -7.86 0.79
CA ILE A 40 -10.76 -7.76 0.62
C ILE A 40 -9.97 -8.83 1.39
N HIS A 41 -10.54 -9.38 2.47
CA HIS A 41 -9.86 -10.37 3.30
C HIS A 41 -9.86 -11.77 2.69
N GLU A 42 -10.71 -12.01 1.70
CA GLU A 42 -10.86 -13.30 1.01
C GLU A 42 -10.18 -13.33 -0.36
N LEU A 43 -9.52 -12.23 -0.76
CA LEU A 43 -8.78 -12.17 -2.01
C LEU A 43 -7.45 -12.94 -1.91
N PRO A 44 -7.18 -13.88 -2.82
CA PRO A 44 -5.90 -14.58 -2.86
C PRO A 44 -4.79 -13.68 -3.40
N ASP A 45 -3.56 -13.87 -2.92
CA ASP A 45 -2.39 -13.06 -3.32
C ASP A 45 -2.03 -13.18 -4.81
N ASP A 46 -2.34 -14.32 -5.41
CA ASP A 46 -2.11 -14.66 -6.81
C ASP A 46 -3.36 -14.45 -7.70
N ALA A 47 -4.37 -13.71 -7.20
CA ALA A 47 -5.54 -13.35 -7.97
C ALA A 47 -5.17 -12.72 -9.33
N LEU A 48 -5.89 -13.16 -10.38
CA LEU A 48 -5.73 -12.63 -11.73
C LEU A 48 -6.13 -11.15 -11.81
N THR A 49 -7.20 -10.79 -11.11
CA THR A 49 -7.68 -9.42 -10.98
C THR A 49 -7.12 -8.79 -9.72
N LYS A 50 -6.52 -7.61 -9.84
CA LYS A 50 -6.02 -6.81 -8.72
C LYS A 50 -6.78 -5.51 -8.60
N TYR A 51 -6.87 -4.99 -7.39
CA TYR A 51 -7.62 -3.79 -7.07
C TYR A 51 -6.69 -2.69 -6.57
N ILE A 52 -7.00 -1.44 -6.91
CA ILE A 52 -6.32 -0.25 -6.40
C ILE A 52 -7.31 0.48 -5.50
N LEU A 53 -6.90 0.74 -4.27
CA LEU A 53 -7.69 1.53 -3.33
C LEU A 53 -7.26 2.99 -3.40
N ASP A 54 -8.12 3.84 -3.94
CA ASP A 54 -7.95 5.29 -3.90
C ASP A 54 -8.71 5.87 -2.70
N VAL A 55 -7.96 6.39 -1.72
CA VAL A 55 -8.53 6.99 -0.50
C VAL A 55 -7.88 8.33 -0.22
N SER A 56 -8.71 9.31 0.11
CA SER A 56 -8.25 10.58 0.68
C SER A 56 -8.02 10.41 2.18
N LEU A 57 -6.76 10.40 2.59
CA LEU A 57 -6.38 10.37 4.01
C LEU A 57 -6.38 11.80 4.57
N ARG A 58 -7.22 12.04 5.58
CA ARG A 58 -7.10 13.24 6.44
C ARG A 58 -6.25 12.87 7.63
N TYR A 59 -4.99 13.31 7.61
CA TYR A 59 -4.07 13.07 8.72
C TYR A 59 -4.52 13.87 9.96
N PRO A 60 -4.85 13.22 11.09
CA PRO A 60 -5.23 13.92 12.32
C PRO A 60 -4.05 14.72 12.88
N HIS A 61 -4.25 16.02 13.13
CA HIS A 61 -3.15 16.92 13.47
C HIS A 61 -2.54 16.64 14.86
N ASP A 62 -3.33 16.05 15.75
CA ASP A 62 -2.95 15.62 17.09
C ASP A 62 -1.93 14.47 17.10
N LEU A 63 -1.76 13.75 15.97
CA LEU A 63 -0.70 12.74 15.80
C LEU A 63 0.68 13.35 15.52
N HIS A 64 0.79 14.66 15.24
CA HIS A 64 2.07 15.36 15.06
C HIS A 64 2.83 15.65 16.39
N GLY A 65 2.53 14.90 17.45
CA GLY A 65 3.24 14.99 18.72
C GLY A 65 4.67 14.47 18.61
N THR A 66 5.62 15.40 18.48
CA THR A 66 7.09 15.22 18.43
C THR A 66 7.66 14.95 17.03
N GLY A 67 7.88 16.03 16.29
CA GLY A 67 8.62 16.01 15.04
C GLY A 67 10.02 15.45 15.22
N PHE A 68 10.24 14.24 14.73
CA PHE A 68 11.49 13.93 14.08
C PHE A 68 11.36 14.45 12.65
N PRO A 69 12.25 15.34 12.18
CA PRO A 69 12.27 15.66 10.76
C PRO A 69 12.56 14.35 10.03
N LEU A 70 11.72 14.01 9.06
CA LEU A 70 12.02 12.99 8.08
C LEU A 70 13.33 13.46 7.40
N ALA A 71 14.44 12.82 7.79
CA ALA A 71 15.78 13.07 7.28
C ALA A 71 15.96 12.44 5.90
#